data_AF-A0A4Q2Y3C0-F1
#
_entry.id   AF-A0A4Q2Y3C0-F1
#
_cell.length_a   1.000
_cell.length_b   1.000
_cell.length_c   1.000
_cell.angle_alpha   90.00
_cell.angle_beta   90.00
_cell.angle_gamma   90.00
#
_symmetry.space_group_name_H-M   'P 1'
#
loop_
_entity.id
_entity.type
_entity.pdbx_description
1 polymer ?
#
loop_
_entity_poly.entity_id
_entity_poly.type
_entity_poly.pdbx_seq_one_letter_code
_entity_poly.pdbx_strand_id
1 'polypeptide(L)' 'EYERVMRHINSDMAPEITTVFLMPPRDIAELSSNMIKGLTGPVGWEETVRRYVPKAVFEALATRGGAI' A
#
# COMPACT_ATOMS: atom_id res chain seq x y z
N GLU A 1 6.88 11.68 -10.67
CA GLU A 1 6.48 13.06 -11.06
C GLU A 1 5.32 13.60 -10.22
N TYR A 2 4.23 12.83 -10.06
CA TYR A 2 3.05 13.24 -9.30
C TYR A 2 3.39 13.72 -7.87
N GLU A 3 4.22 12.96 -7.16
CA GLU A 3 4.61 13.25 -5.78
C GLU A 3 5.44 14.54 -5.66
N ARG A 4 6.25 14.85 -6.68
CA ARG A 4 7.02 16.11 -6.72
C ARG A 4 6.11 17.31 -6.94
N VAL A 5 5.11 17.17 -7.82
CA VAL A 5 4.10 18.23 -8.04
C VAL A 5 3.33 18.51 -6.76
N MET A 6 2.90 17.45 -6.05
CA MET A 6 2.21 17.60 -4.76
C MET A 6 3.09 18.28 -3.70
N ARG A 7 4.39 17.94 -3.63
CA ARG A 7 5.32 18.65 -2.74
C ARG A 7 5.35 20.15 -2.99
N HIS A 8 5.35 20.59 -4.25
CA HIS A 8 5.37 22.03 -4.57
C HIS A 8 4.08 22.71 -4.13
N ILE A 9 2.92 22.13 -4.45
CA ILE A 9 1.62 22.65 -4.01
C ILE A 9 1.56 22.74 -2.49
N ASN A 10 2.00 21.72 -1.77
CA ASN A 10 2.02 21.72 -0.31
C ASN A 10 2.96 22.80 0.25
N SER A 11 4.10 23.04 -0.40
CA SER A 11 5.07 24.08 0.00
C SER A 11 4.52 25.50 -0.21
N ASP A 12 3.67 25.71 -1.21
CA ASP A 12 3.02 27.00 -1.44
C ASP A 12 1.90 27.24 -0.41
N MET A 13 1.21 26.17 0.00
CA MET A 13 0.10 26.25 0.96
C MET A 13 0.55 26.34 2.43
N ALA A 14 1.62 25.62 2.81
CA ALA A 14 2.14 25.56 4.18
C ALA A 14 3.68 25.46 4.17
N PRO A 15 4.38 26.60 3.99
CA PRO A 15 5.83 26.63 3.81
C PRO A 15 6.64 26.07 4.98
N GLU A 16 6.07 26.06 6.18
CA GLU A 16 6.68 25.52 7.39
C GLU A 16 6.67 23.97 7.43
N ILE A 17 5.86 23.31 6.61
CA ILE A 17 5.75 21.86 6.56
C ILE A 17 6.70 21.29 5.51
N THR A 18 7.66 20.47 5.96
CA THR A 18 8.63 19.82 5.06
C THR A 18 8.14 18.45 4.59
N THR A 19 8.03 18.25 3.28
CA THR A 19 7.82 16.94 2.68
C THR A 19 9.15 16.23 2.42
N VAL A 20 9.32 15.02 2.95
CA VAL A 20 10.52 14.17 2.76
C VAL A 20 10.16 12.91 1.98
N PHE A 21 11.02 12.54 1.03
CA PHE A 21 10.87 11.29 0.26
C PHE A 21 11.81 10.21 0.80
N LEU A 22 11.27 9.00 0.91
CA LEU A 22 12.03 7.82 1.29
C LEU A 22 11.93 6.79 0.15
N MET A 23 13.02 6.07 -0.07
CA MET A 23 13.03 4.91 -0.95
C MET A 23 12.70 3.68 -0.12
N PRO A 24 11.63 2.93 -0.45
CA PRO A 24 11.33 1.69 0.26
C PRO A 24 12.40 0.62 -0.02
N PRO A 25 12.60 -0.34 0.90
CA PRO A 25 13.35 -1.55 0.62
C PRO A 25 12.84 -2.28 -0.64
N ARG A 26 13.75 -2.93 -1.37
CA ARG A 26 13.46 -3.53 -2.70
C ARG A 26 12.34 -4.57 -2.68
N ASP A 27 12.23 -5.33 -1.60
CA ASP A 27 11.23 -6.39 -1.43
C ASP A 27 9.79 -5.85 -1.36
N ILE A 28 9.60 -4.58 -0.99
CA ILE A 28 8.29 -3.95 -0.89
C ILE A 28 8.11 -2.76 -1.85
N ALA A 29 9.13 -2.41 -2.63
CA ALA A 29 9.11 -1.23 -3.51
C ALA A 29 8.01 -1.27 -4.57
N GLU A 30 7.64 -2.46 -5.04
CA GLU A 30 6.64 -2.66 -6.10
C GLU A 30 5.23 -2.95 -5.53
N LEU A 31 5.08 -3.02 -4.21
CA LEU A 31 3.80 -3.39 -3.60
C LEU A 31 2.86 -2.19 -3.54
N SER A 32 1.61 -2.42 -3.94
CA SER A 32 0.52 -1.46 -3.76
C SER A 32 -0.69 -2.09 -3.09
N SER A 33 -1.45 -1.27 -2.35
CA SER A 33 -2.69 -1.74 -1.73
C SER A 33 -3.70 -2.27 -2.76
N ASN A 34 -3.71 -1.73 -3.98
CA ASN A 34 -4.61 -2.19 -5.03
C ASN A 34 -4.19 -3.56 -5.57
N MET A 35 -2.88 -3.78 -5.77
CA MET A 35 -2.34 -5.09 -6.14
C MET A 35 -2.72 -6.15 -5.09
N ILE A 36 -2.49 -5.89 -3.80
CA ILE A 36 -2.82 -6.85 -2.74
C ILE A 36 -4.31 -7.19 -2.72
N LYS A 37 -5.19 -6.19 -2.83
CA LYS A 37 -6.64 -6.43 -2.89
C LYS A 37 -7.05 -7.19 -4.16
N GLY A 38 -6.42 -6.93 -5.30
CA GLY A 38 -6.70 -7.65 -6.54
C GLY A 38 -6.29 -9.13 -6.50
N LEU A 39 -5.41 -9.52 -5.59
CA LEU A 39 -5.01 -10.91 -5.38
C LEU A 39 -5.95 -11.68 -4.46
N THR A 40 -6.83 -11.03 -3.69
CA THR A 40 -7.71 -11.72 -2.73
C THR A 40 -8.92 -12.36 -3.40
N GLY A 41 -9.30 -13.58 -3.00
CA GLY A 41 -10.49 -14.29 -3.49
C GLY A 41 -10.20 -15.61 -4.24
N PRO A 42 -9.29 -15.67 -5.22
CA PRO A 42 -8.94 -16.91 -5.90
C PRO A 42 -8.35 -17.97 -4.95
N VAL A 43 -8.62 -19.25 -5.18
CA VAL A 43 -8.12 -20.35 -4.33
C VAL A 43 -6.61 -20.25 -4.09
N GLY A 44 -6.19 -20.25 -2.83
CA GLY A 44 -4.78 -20.22 -2.42
C GLY A 44 -4.17 -18.81 -2.33
N TRP A 45 -4.98 -17.75 -2.52
CA TRP A 45 -4.51 -16.37 -2.39
C TRP A 45 -3.87 -16.06 -1.02
N GLU A 46 -4.32 -16.76 0.02
CA GLU A 46 -3.89 -16.57 1.40
C GLU A 46 -2.38 -16.77 1.59
N GLU A 47 -1.82 -17.80 0.94
CA GLU A 47 -0.40 -18.15 1.01
C GLU A 47 0.49 -17.05 0.42
N THR A 48 -0.01 -16.41 -0.64
CA THR A 48 0.70 -15.31 -1.30
C THR A 48 0.60 -14.03 -0.50
N VAL A 49 -0.62 -13.62 -0.10
CA VAL A 49 -0.88 -12.32 0.53
C VAL A 49 -0.32 -12.22 1.95
N ARG A 50 -0.29 -13.32 2.72
CA ARG A 50 0.23 -13.32 4.11
C ARG A 50 1.69 -12.86 4.22
N ARG A 51 2.48 -12.97 3.14
CA ARG A 51 3.88 -12.53 3.09
C ARG A 51 4.05 -11.01 3.00
N TYR A 52 3.02 -10.30 2.54
CA TYR A 52 3.12 -8.88 2.19
C TYR A 52 2.40 -7.96 3.17
N VAL A 53 1.59 -8.51 4.08
CA VAL A 53 0.81 -7.71 5.03
C VAL A 53 0.94 -8.23 6.46
N PRO A 54 0.86 -7.36 7.47
CA PRO A 54 0.79 -7.80 8.86
C PRO A 54 -0.42 -8.70 9.12
N LYS A 55 -0.32 -9.56 10.15
CA LYS A 55 -1.37 -10.52 10.54
C LYS A 55 -2.76 -9.87 10.68
N ALA A 56 -2.86 -8.72 11.34
CA ALA A 56 -4.12 -8.02 11.53
C ALA A 56 -4.78 -7.58 10.21
N VAL A 57 -3.97 -7.17 9.22
CA VAL A 57 -4.47 -6.80 7.89
C VAL A 57 -4.88 -8.05 7.11
N PHE A 58 -4.11 -9.13 7.20
CA PHE A 58 -4.45 -10.41 6.60
C PHE A 58 -5.81 -10.94 7.10
N GLU A 59 -6.04 -10.91 8.41
CA GLU A 59 -7.31 -11.31 9.03
C GLU A 59 -8.46 -10.44 8.52
N ALA A 60 -8.28 -9.12 8.47
CA ALA A 60 -9.28 -8.20 7.95
C ALA A 60 -9.59 -8.44 6.46
N LEU A 61 -8.59 -8.79 5.65
CA LEU A 61 -8.77 -9.17 4.24
C LEU A 61 -9.52 -10.50 4.12
N ALA A 62 -9.19 -11.50 4.95
CA ALA A 62 -9.86 -12.80 4.93
C ALA A 62 -11.34 -12.69 5.32
N THR A 63 -11.68 -11.85 6.29
CA THR A 63 -13.08 -11.56 6.65
C THR A 63 -13.86 -10.92 5.50
N ARG A 64 -13.20 -10.08 4.67
CA ARG A 64 -13.82 -9.42 3.51
C ARG A 64 -13.88 -10.31 2.27
N GLY A 65 -12.86 -11.15 2.06
CA GLY A 65 -12.69 -12.01 0.89
C GLY A 65 -13.51 -13.31 0.93
N GLY A 66 -14.18 -13.62 2.04
CA GLY A 66 -15.07 -14.78 2.20
C GLY A 66 -16.48 -14.62 1.62
N ALA A 67 -16.74 -13.56 0.84
CA ALA A 67 -18.01 -13.31 0.18
C ALA A 67 -17.80 -13.08 -1.33
N ILE A 68 -17.46 -14.14 -2.05
CA ILE A 68 -17.69 -14.29 -3.49
C ILE A 68 -18.10 -15.73 -3.80
#